data_AF-A0A2P5YAP6-F1
#
_entry.id   AF-A0A2P5YAP6-F1
#
_cell.length_a   1.000
_cell.length_b   1.000
_cell.length_c   1.000
_cell.angle_alpha   90.00
_cell.angle_beta   90.00
_cell.angle_gamma   90.00
#
_symmetry.space_group_name_H-M   'P 1'
#
loop_
_entity.id
_entity.type
_entity.pdbx_description
1 polymer ?
#
loop_
_entity_poly.entity_id
_entity_poly.type
_entity_poly.pdbx_seq_one_letter_code
_entity_poly.pdbx_strand_id
1 'polypeptide(L)'
;MFCMQEYGHRVRLATHSNFKEFVLTAGLEFYPLGGDPKVLTGYMVKNKGFLPSNPSEIPIQRNQMKEIIYSLLPACKEPDPDSGIPFKADAIIANPPAYG
;
A
#
# COMPACT_ATOMS: atom_id res chain seq x y z
N MET A 1 12.73 14.74 -8.44
CA MET A 1 12.14 16.07 -8.18
C MET A 1 10.94 16.29 -9.11
N PHE A 2 9.85 15.51 -9.00
CA PHE A 2 8.82 15.50 -10.05
C PHE A 2 7.35 15.54 -9.62
N CYS A 3 6.99 15.65 -8.33
CA CYS A 3 5.56 15.70 -7.94
C CYS A 3 5.11 16.97 -7.21
N MET A 4 5.99 17.94 -6.96
CA MET A 4 5.64 19.30 -6.52
C MET A 4 5.46 20.24 -7.73
N GLN A 5 4.86 19.76 -8.83
CA GLN A 5 4.77 20.54 -10.07
C GLN A 5 3.48 21.40 -10.08
N GLU A 6 3.70 22.72 -10.15
CA GLU A 6 2.79 23.84 -10.41
C GLU A 6 1.70 24.25 -9.40
N TYR A 7 1.02 23.31 -8.73
CA TYR A 7 -0.21 23.67 -7.97
C TYR A 7 -0.14 23.51 -6.44
N GLY A 8 1.00 23.08 -5.89
CA GLY A 8 1.21 22.98 -4.44
C GLY A 8 0.49 21.80 -3.76
N HIS A 9 0.03 20.81 -4.52
CA HIS A 9 -0.59 19.60 -3.97
C HIS A 9 0.44 18.70 -3.28
N ARG A 10 -0.01 18.05 -2.20
CA ARG A 10 0.72 16.99 -1.50
C ARG A 10 0.30 15.65 -2.07
N VAL A 11 1.26 14.77 -2.33
CA VAL A 11 1.01 13.42 -2.83
C VAL A 11 1.57 12.41 -1.84
N ARG A 12 0.72 11.50 -1.38
CA ARG A 12 1.07 10.37 -0.54
C ARG A 12 0.92 9.07 -1.31
N LEU A 13 1.95 8.24 -1.30
CA LEU A 13 1.90 6.90 -1.85
C LEU A 13 1.83 5.87 -0.71
N ALA A 14 0.72 5.14 -0.67
CA ALA A 14 0.53 4.04 0.26
C ALA A 14 1.00 2.73 -0.39
N THR A 15 2.00 2.09 0.21
CA THR A 15 2.53 0.80 -0.26
C THR A 15 3.25 0.09 0.89
N HIS A 16 3.77 -1.10 0.65
CA HIS A 16 4.48 -1.86 1.67
C HIS A 16 5.79 -1.17 2.08
N SER A 17 6.15 -1.28 3.36
CA SER A 17 7.31 -0.62 3.97
C SER A 17 8.66 -0.87 3.28
N ASN A 18 8.78 -1.97 2.53
CA ASN A 18 9.95 -2.27 1.70
C ASN A 18 10.27 -1.17 0.67
N PHE A 19 9.28 -0.37 0.26
CA PHE A 19 9.45 0.68 -0.72
C PHE A 19 9.56 2.08 -0.09
N LYS A 20 9.53 2.21 1.24
CA LYS A 20 9.50 3.51 1.93
C LYS A 20 10.60 4.46 1.45
N GLU A 21 11.84 4.00 1.45
CA GLU A 21 12.98 4.81 1.02
C GLU A 21 12.84 5.27 -0.42
N PHE A 22 12.46 4.36 -1.32
CA PHE A 22 12.21 4.68 -2.72
C PHE A 22 11.14 5.78 -2.90
N VAL A 23 10.05 5.72 -2.15
CA VAL A 23 8.97 6.74 -2.17
C VAL A 23 9.48 8.09 -1.66
N LEU A 24 10.17 8.10 -0.52
CA LEU A 24 10.69 9.32 0.08
C LEU A 24 11.77 9.98 -0.80
N THR A 25 12.66 9.20 -1.41
CA THR A 25 13.66 9.70 -2.38
C THR A 25 13.02 10.31 -3.62
N ALA A 26 11.83 9.85 -4.02
CA ALA A 26 11.06 10.47 -5.10
C ALA A 26 10.45 11.83 -4.71
N GLY A 27 10.45 12.18 -3.42
CA GLY A 27 9.87 13.41 -2.86
C GLY A 27 8.38 13.30 -2.58
N LEU A 28 7.87 12.09 -2.37
CA LEU A 28 6.47 11.82 -2.03
C LEU A 28 6.33 11.53 -0.53
N GLU A 29 5.14 11.79 0.01
CA GLU A 29 4.78 11.27 1.35
C GLU A 29 4.51 9.76 1.28
N PHE A 30 4.72 9.09 2.41
CA PHE A 30 4.60 7.64 2.49
C PHE A 30 3.57 7.23 3.55
N TYR A 31 2.88 6.11 3.32
CA TYR A 31 2.12 5.44 4.37
C TYR A 31 2.27 3.91 4.22
N PRO A 32 2.57 3.17 5.30
CA PRO A 32 2.77 1.73 5.22
C PRO A 32 1.44 0.99 5.10
N LEU A 33 1.29 0.19 4.04
CA LEU A 33 0.24 -0.82 3.98
C LEU A 33 0.63 -2.07 4.78
N GLY A 34 -0.37 -2.73 5.34
CA GLY A 34 -0.22 -4.00 6.05
C GLY A 34 0.03 -5.17 5.13
N GLY A 35 0.30 -6.35 5.70
CA GLY A 35 0.64 -7.56 4.96
C GLY A 35 2.11 -7.61 4.53
N ASP A 36 2.55 -8.80 4.11
CA ASP A 36 3.90 -9.05 3.60
C ASP A 36 3.88 -9.16 2.07
N PRO A 37 4.49 -8.21 1.33
CA PRO A 37 4.49 -8.23 -0.12
C PRO A 37 5.20 -9.47 -0.68
N LYS A 38 6.16 -10.06 0.05
CA LYS A 38 6.87 -11.26 -0.38
C LYS A 38 5.98 -12.49 -0.35
N VAL A 39 5.11 -12.61 0.67
CA VAL A 39 4.17 -13.73 0.79
C VAL A 39 3.12 -13.67 -0.32
N LEU A 40 2.55 -12.48 -0.56
CA LEU A 40 1.59 -12.26 -1.65
C LEU A 40 2.22 -12.45 -3.03
N THR A 41 3.39 -11.86 -3.27
CA THR A 41 4.08 -11.98 -4.57
C THR A 41 4.50 -13.42 -4.83
N GLY A 42 5.06 -14.10 -3.84
CA GLY A 42 5.42 -15.52 -3.95
C GLY A 42 4.21 -16.38 -4.30
N TYR A 43 3.06 -16.09 -3.73
CA TYR A 43 1.81 -16.78 -4.05
C TYR A 43 1.27 -16.45 -5.44
N MET A 44 1.29 -15.19 -5.86
CA MET A 44 0.87 -14.78 -7.21
C MET A 44 1.76 -15.41 -8.28
N VAL A 45 3.08 -15.46 -8.06
CA VAL A 45 4.04 -16.13 -8.96
C VAL A 45 3.77 -17.62 -9.03
N LYS A 46 3.61 -18.29 -7.88
CA LYS A 46 3.33 -19.73 -7.79
C LYS A 46 2.05 -20.12 -8.55
N ASN A 47 1.04 -19.25 -8.50
CA ASN A 47 -0.28 -19.52 -9.07
C ASN A 47 -0.52 -18.82 -10.42
N LYS A 48 0.52 -18.29 -11.07
CA LYS A 48 0.46 -17.62 -12.38
C LYS A 48 -0.59 -16.49 -12.45
N GLY A 49 -0.76 -15.75 -11.35
CA GLY A 49 -1.73 -14.67 -11.24
C GLY A 49 -3.19 -15.11 -11.04
N PHE A 50 -3.48 -16.41 -11.05
CA PHE A 50 -4.76 -16.92 -10.59
C PHE A 50 -4.73 -17.12 -9.06
N LEU A 51 -5.89 -17.15 -8.41
CA LEU A 51 -6.03 -17.45 -6.98
C LEU A 51 -6.51 -18.91 -6.67
N PRO A 52 -6.09 -19.98 -7.36
CA PRO A 52 -6.39 -21.34 -6.95
C PRO A 52 -5.53 -21.66 -5.73
N SER A 53 -6.13 -21.56 -4.55
CA SER A 53 -5.44 -21.88 -3.31
C SER A 53 -5.46 -23.39 -3.07
N ASN A 54 -4.32 -23.98 -2.76
CA ASN A 54 -4.33 -25.20 -1.95
C ASN A 54 -5.05 -24.87 -0.63
N PRO A 55 -6.04 -25.67 -0.16
CA PRO A 55 -6.78 -25.38 1.07
C PRO A 55 -5.92 -24.99 2.28
N SER A 56 -4.70 -25.52 2.38
CA SER A 56 -3.75 -25.18 3.46
C SER A 56 -3.18 -23.75 3.41
N GLU A 57 -3.18 -23.12 2.23
CA GLU A 57 -2.62 -21.77 2.02
C GLU A 57 -3.67 -20.66 2.18
N ILE A 58 -4.97 -21.01 2.11
CA ILE A 58 -6.09 -20.08 2.22
C ILE A 58 -6.03 -19.21 3.49
N PRO A 59 -5.77 -19.77 4.70
CA PRO A 59 -5.75 -18.95 5.92
C PRO A 59 -4.64 -17.89 5.89
N ILE A 60 -3.48 -18.26 5.35
CA ILE A 60 -2.33 -17.35 5.24
C ILE A 60 -2.70 -16.19 4.32
N GLN A 61 -3.25 -16.47 3.13
CA GLN A 61 -3.59 -15.39 2.18
C GLN A 61 -4.75 -14.53 2.62
N ARG A 62 -5.75 -15.12 3.29
CA ARG A 62 -6.80 -14.32 3.93
C ARG A 62 -6.23 -13.39 4.97
N ASN A 63 -5.24 -13.82 5.75
CA ASN A 63 -4.59 -12.95 6.72
C ASN A 63 -3.80 -11.82 6.03
N GLN A 64 -3.03 -12.13 4.98
CA GLN A 64 -2.30 -11.09 4.23
C GLN A 64 -3.25 -10.05 3.61
N MET A 65 -4.31 -10.48 2.93
CA MET A 65 -5.33 -9.58 2.37
C MET A 65 -6.05 -8.78 3.45
N LYS A 66 -6.35 -9.40 4.60
CA LYS A 66 -7.00 -8.74 5.73
C LYS A 66 -6.16 -7.55 6.21
N GLU A 67 -4.86 -7.76 6.41
CA GLU A 67 -3.95 -6.70 6.86
C GLU A 67 -3.86 -5.55 5.83
N ILE A 68 -3.81 -5.86 4.53
CA ILE A 68 -3.86 -4.84 3.48
C ILE A 68 -5.16 -4.04 3.58
N ILE A 69 -6.31 -4.71 3.52
CA ILE A 69 -7.63 -4.07 3.51
C ILE A 69 -7.82 -3.15 4.72
N TYR A 70 -7.43 -3.60 5.91
CA TYR A 70 -7.57 -2.77 7.12
C TYR A 70 -6.58 -1.61 7.19
N SER A 71 -5.50 -1.63 6.41
CA SER A 71 -4.56 -0.51 6.32
C SER A 71 -4.94 0.56 5.26
N LEU A 72 -5.83 0.25 4.31
CA LEU A 72 -6.19 1.16 3.22
C LEU A 72 -6.90 2.42 3.71
N LEU A 73 -7.95 2.27 4.54
CA LEU A 73 -8.70 3.43 5.04
C LEU A 73 -7.81 4.35 5.90
N PRO A 74 -7.01 3.83 6.86
CA PRO A 74 -6.03 4.64 7.58
C PRO A 74 -5.06 5.40 6.67
N ALA A 75 -4.56 4.77 5.60
CA ALA A 75 -3.63 5.42 4.68
C ALA A 75 -4.18 6.71 4.05
N CYS A 76 -5.50 6.76 3.84
CA CYS A 76 -6.20 7.89 3.24
C CYS A 76 -6.47 9.05 4.21
N LYS A 77 -6.51 8.81 5.52
CA LYS A 77 -7.05 9.79 6.51
C LYS A 77 -6.17 10.04 7.73
N GLU A 78 -5.33 9.08 8.11
CA GLU A 78 -4.55 9.18 9.34
C GLU A 78 -3.27 10.00 9.10
N PRO A 79 -2.73 10.64 10.14
CA PRO A 79 -1.43 11.29 10.08
C PRO A 79 -0.32 10.33 9.64
N ASP A 80 0.77 10.90 9.14
CA ASP A 80 2.00 10.12 8.93
C ASP A 80 2.43 9.44 10.24
N PRO A 81 2.64 8.11 10.29
CA PRO A 81 2.90 7.39 11.54
C PRO A 81 4.19 7.79 12.26
N ASP A 82 5.18 8.30 11.54
CA ASP A 82 6.50 8.64 12.11
C ASP A 82 6.57 10.10 12.55
N SER A 83 6.07 11.01 11.72
CA SER A 83 6.14 12.46 11.93
C SER A 83 4.89 13.05 12.59
N GLY A 84 3.77 12.32 12.60
CA GLY A 84 2.48 12.81 13.09
C GLY A 84 1.86 13.91 12.23
N ILE A 85 2.44 14.22 11.05
CA ILE A 85 1.94 15.28 10.18
C ILE A 85 0.57 14.86 9.63
N PRO A 86 -0.49 15.68 9.82
CA PRO A 86 -1.81 15.38 9.29
C PRO A 86 -1.81 15.32 7.76
N PHE A 87 -2.65 14.45 7.22
CA PHE A 87 -2.88 14.32 5.79
C PHE A 87 -4.37 14.25 5.51
N LYS A 88 -4.81 15.02 4.53
CA LYS A 88 -6.19 15.07 4.09
C LYS A 88 -6.17 14.93 2.58
N ALA A 89 -6.63 13.78 2.08
CA ALA A 89 -6.74 13.55 0.65
C ALA A 89 -7.89 14.37 0.06
N ASP A 90 -7.62 15.18 -0.96
CA ASP A 90 -8.66 15.80 -1.80
C ASP A 90 -9.18 14.81 -2.86
N ALA A 91 -8.34 13.87 -3.28
CA ALA A 91 -8.67 12.79 -4.19
C ALA A 91 -7.91 11.52 -3.82
N ILE A 92 -8.52 10.36 -4.11
CA ILE A 92 -7.91 9.04 -3.91
C ILE A 92 -7.91 8.33 -5.27
N ILE A 93 -6.74 7.83 -5.66
CA ILE A 93 -6.56 7.01 -6.85
C ILE A 93 -6.05 5.66 -6.38
N ALA A 94 -6.75 4.60 -6.75
CA ALA A 94 -6.43 3.25 -6.31
C ALA A 94 -6.51 2.29 -7.49
N ASN A 95 -5.67 1.26 -7.48
CA ASN A 95 -5.64 0.25 -8.54
C ASN A 95 -6.35 -1.02 -8.07
N PRO A 96 -7.05 -1.76 -8.94
CA PRO A 96 -7.72 -2.99 -8.53
C PRO A 96 -6.83 -3.99 -7.76
N PRO A 97 -5.52 -4.15 -8.08
CA PRO A 97 -4.61 -4.99 -7.30
C PRO A 97 -4.31 -4.54 -5.87
N ALA A 98 -4.58 -3.29 -5.49
CA ALA A 98 -4.44 -2.83 -4.11
C ALA A 98 -5.57 -3.33 -3.19
N TYR A 99 -6.59 -4.01 -3.74
CA TYR A 99 -7.78 -4.43 -3.01
C TYR A 99 -8.55 -3.25 -2.40
N GLY A 100 -8.43 -2.09 -3.05
CA GLY A 100 -9.15 -0.83 -2.88
C GLY A 100 -8.87 0.05 -4.08
#